data_AF-W3VHW9-F1
#
_entry.id   AF-W3VHW9-F1
#
_cell.length_a   1.000
_cell.length_b   1.000
_cell.length_c   1.000
_cell.angle_alpha   90.00
_cell.angle_beta   90.00
_cell.angle_gamma   90.00
#
_symmetry.space_group_name_H-M   'P 1'
#
loop_
_entity.id
_entity.type
_entity.pdbx_description
1 polymer ?
#
loop_
_entity_poly.entity_id
_entity_poly.type
_entity_poly.pdbx_seq_one_letter_code
_entity_poly.pdbx_strand_id
1 'polypeptide(L)'
;MVTMPAQAPDRPSILAVKRGTGGAGAKSLPFDGHIDTVSLAGYVGDGVSGELWDERIYGRSSADMSADMEGGLVAVMITVLGRAGHGSCWDQGVDAIADMGVFLACFQRHCNELHRRDRNPSLDFGSAHAGKIPGGEETSTCPAHATFTVERRTLPLESDDRVQEELVALLPEAQTRIQHDFKGTIRKLLSRPPLASRDVPLVQLRRLPSHSSGHEPNTMPASSPRSIVVTGANKGIGYEAVKHLAQKLPDATIYLTARSQSNGKDAVDKMKKEAPDADFSNVRVILLEITDASSIREAVATVQKQSRTLDVLLHNSGILQVPGQKGSKGVFDVNVRGAKACIEAFAQILTKDTGKIIVVSSEVGSWSTAAQVKSLQDKLLDGSKTDWKQVEAWMDDWLLHEQGGQGVQEPWKPIDPLENSGYAVSKLFLNAYLRNYVLHSQHPRLAVVCPGYCATELNGFSGHRPASLGGESVCWPVFNDFEDGHFYQDGKDLPFLYPMPEGFNL
;
A
#
# COMPACT_ATOMS: atom_id res chain seq x y z
N MET A 1 33.16 -25.56 -22.68
CA MET A 1 33.78 -26.50 -21.72
C MET A 1 32.78 -26.71 -20.61
N VAL A 2 32.35 -27.95 -20.36
CA VAL A 2 31.46 -28.28 -19.24
C VAL A 2 32.30 -29.09 -18.27
N THR A 3 32.41 -28.62 -17.04
CA THR A 3 33.17 -29.27 -15.98
C THR A 3 32.29 -29.35 -14.75
N MET A 4 32.28 -30.50 -14.09
CA MET A 4 31.75 -30.56 -12.72
C MET A 4 32.83 -30.00 -11.79
N PRO A 5 32.58 -28.86 -11.11
CA PRO A 5 33.52 -28.39 -10.11
C PRO A 5 33.65 -29.42 -8.98
N ALA A 6 34.82 -29.47 -8.34
CA ALA A 6 35.07 -30.36 -7.22
C ALA A 6 34.23 -29.93 -5.99
N GLN A 7 33.09 -30.62 -5.83
CA GLN A 7 32.29 -30.92 -4.64
C GLN A 7 31.93 -29.81 -3.61
N ALA A 8 30.61 -29.65 -3.42
CA ALA A 8 29.99 -30.06 -2.16
C ALA A 8 29.27 -31.40 -2.40
N PRO A 9 29.41 -32.44 -1.54
CA PRO A 9 28.86 -33.79 -1.77
C PRO A 9 27.35 -33.82 -2.03
N ASP A 10 26.63 -32.81 -1.52
CA ASP A 10 25.17 -32.77 -1.49
C ASP A 10 24.58 -31.76 -2.49
N ARG A 11 25.41 -31.19 -3.37
CA ARG A 11 24.98 -30.19 -4.36
C ARG A 11 25.49 -30.54 -5.75
N PRO A 12 24.65 -31.12 -6.63
CA PRO A 12 25.00 -31.29 -8.03
C PRO A 12 25.10 -29.91 -8.70
N SER A 13 26.31 -29.45 -8.98
CA SER A 13 26.56 -28.21 -9.71
C SER A 13 27.22 -28.53 -11.06
N ILE A 14 26.77 -27.84 -12.12
CA ILE A 14 27.33 -27.94 -13.46
C ILE A 14 27.88 -26.57 -13.83
N LEU A 15 29.19 -26.47 -14.08
CA LEU A 15 29.78 -25.26 -14.63
C LEU A 15 29.95 -25.43 -16.15
N ALA A 16 29.25 -24.61 -16.92
CA ALA A 16 29.37 -24.56 -18.37
C ALA A 16 29.94 -23.23 -18.83
N VAL A 17 31.04 -23.27 -19.58
CA VAL A 17 31.69 -22.09 -20.16
C VAL A 17 31.55 -22.11 -21.67
N LYS A 18 30.92 -21.08 -22.23
CA LYS A 18 30.87 -20.79 -23.68
C LYS A 18 31.76 -19.58 -23.97
N ARG A 19 32.73 -19.72 -24.87
CA ARG A 19 33.59 -18.59 -25.28
C ARG A 19 32.74 -17.56 -26.04
N GLY A 20 32.76 -16.31 -25.57
CA GLY A 20 32.12 -15.18 -26.25
C GLY A 20 32.96 -14.63 -27.41
N THR A 21 32.40 -13.67 -28.16
CA THR A 21 33.05 -13.02 -29.32
C THR A 21 33.92 -11.80 -28.94
N GLY A 22 33.95 -11.42 -27.66
CA GLY A 22 34.50 -10.13 -27.20
C GLY A 22 36.02 -9.94 -27.23
N GLY A 23 36.81 -10.91 -27.69
CA GLY A 23 38.27 -10.77 -27.72
C GLY A 23 38.92 -10.72 -26.33
N ALA A 24 40.24 -10.44 -26.28
CA ALA A 24 41.01 -10.40 -25.04
C ALA A 24 40.65 -9.16 -24.21
N GLY A 25 40.26 -9.36 -22.94
CA GLY A 25 39.86 -8.28 -22.03
C GLY A 25 38.34 -8.02 -21.96
N ALA A 26 37.53 -8.69 -22.77
CA ALA A 26 36.08 -8.62 -22.62
C ALA A 26 35.60 -9.27 -21.33
N LYS A 27 34.57 -8.66 -20.72
CA LYS A 27 33.91 -9.19 -19.53
C LYS A 27 33.18 -10.49 -19.85
N SER A 28 33.20 -11.43 -18.91
CA SER A 28 32.42 -12.66 -18.99
C SER A 28 31.01 -12.43 -18.43
N LEU A 29 30.00 -13.05 -19.03
CA LEU A 29 28.62 -13.01 -18.54
C LEU A 29 28.32 -14.32 -17.77
N PRO A 30 28.11 -14.27 -16.45
CA PRO A 30 27.72 -15.44 -15.67
C PRO A 30 26.19 -15.64 -15.71
N PHE A 31 25.76 -16.89 -15.84
CA PHE A 31 24.37 -17.31 -15.66
C PHE A 31 24.35 -18.39 -14.58
N ASP A 32 23.54 -18.19 -13.53
CA ASP A 32 23.41 -19.13 -12.41
C ASP A 32 21.98 -19.62 -12.28
N GLY A 33 21.72 -20.87 -12.63
CA GLY A 33 20.40 -21.49 -12.51
C GLY A 33 20.32 -22.31 -11.24
N HIS A 34 19.25 -22.13 -10.47
CA HIS A 34 18.96 -22.92 -9.27
C HIS A 34 17.59 -23.61 -9.37
N ILE A 35 17.33 -24.59 -8.49
CA ILE A 35 16.17 -25.48 -8.57
C ILE A 35 15.05 -25.11 -7.58
N ASP A 36 15.35 -24.29 -6.58
CA ASP A 36 14.43 -23.70 -5.60
C ASP A 36 13.74 -22.46 -6.18
N THR A 37 13.19 -22.59 -7.39
CA THR A 37 12.46 -21.51 -8.06
C THR A 37 11.08 -21.36 -7.45
N VAL A 38 10.70 -20.11 -7.22
CA VAL A 38 9.40 -19.73 -6.69
C VAL A 38 8.40 -19.57 -7.85
N SER A 39 7.17 -20.07 -7.70
CA SER A 39 6.17 -20.02 -8.78
C SER A 39 5.81 -18.60 -9.19
N LEU A 40 5.40 -18.37 -10.44
CA LEU A 40 4.84 -17.10 -10.92
C LEU A 40 3.50 -16.71 -10.25
N ALA A 41 2.94 -17.56 -9.39
CA ALA A 41 1.74 -17.24 -8.64
C ALA A 41 1.94 -15.96 -7.80
N GLY A 42 1.06 -14.97 -8.01
CA GLY A 42 1.13 -13.66 -7.36
C GLY A 42 2.08 -12.65 -8.02
N TYR A 43 2.79 -13.02 -9.10
CA TYR A 43 3.62 -12.08 -9.85
C TYR A 43 2.74 -11.28 -10.84
N VAL A 44 2.85 -9.95 -10.81
CA VAL A 44 2.12 -9.05 -11.72
C VAL A 44 3.00 -8.79 -12.95
N GLY A 45 2.51 -9.12 -14.15
CA GLY A 45 3.26 -8.99 -15.41
C GLY A 45 4.00 -10.26 -15.84
N ASP A 46 4.88 -10.15 -16.84
CA ASP A 46 5.68 -11.28 -17.34
C ASP A 46 6.91 -11.50 -16.44
N GLY A 47 6.78 -12.42 -15.48
CA GLY A 47 7.86 -12.72 -14.53
C GLY A 47 9.07 -13.44 -15.14
N VAL A 48 9.00 -13.88 -16.39
CA VAL A 48 10.14 -14.46 -17.13
C VAL A 48 10.70 -13.53 -18.19
N SER A 49 10.31 -12.25 -18.18
CA SER A 49 10.85 -11.26 -19.09
C SER A 49 12.37 -11.11 -18.90
N GLY A 50 13.06 -10.84 -20.01
CA GLY A 50 14.49 -10.47 -20.02
C GLY A 50 14.65 -8.99 -20.37
N GLU A 51 13.71 -8.16 -19.93
CA GLU A 51 13.57 -6.79 -20.40
C GLU A 51 14.75 -5.95 -19.95
N LEU A 52 15.39 -5.27 -20.89
CA LEU A 52 16.55 -4.42 -20.62
C LEU A 52 16.06 -3.00 -20.35
N TRP A 53 16.34 -2.49 -19.15
CA TRP A 53 16.03 -1.12 -18.77
C TRP A 53 17.23 -0.50 -18.05
N ASP A 54 17.64 0.71 -18.44
CA ASP A 54 18.83 1.39 -17.87
C ASP A 54 20.09 0.50 -17.79
N GLU A 55 20.40 -0.21 -18.88
CA GLU A 55 21.51 -1.19 -18.99
C GLU A 55 21.42 -2.39 -18.01
N ARG A 56 20.27 -2.65 -17.41
CA ARG A 56 20.02 -3.78 -16.48
C ARG A 56 18.93 -4.71 -17.00
N ILE A 57 19.02 -5.99 -16.64
CA ILE A 57 18.01 -7.01 -17.00
C ILE A 57 17.00 -7.13 -15.85
N TYR A 58 15.73 -6.87 -16.16
CA TYR A 58 14.61 -7.01 -15.25
C TYR A 58 13.82 -8.28 -15.57
N GLY A 59 13.36 -8.93 -14.51
CA GLY A 59 12.66 -10.21 -14.55
C GLY A 59 12.93 -10.99 -13.28
N ARG A 60 12.01 -11.87 -12.87
CA ARG A 60 12.19 -12.66 -11.64
C ARG A 60 13.48 -13.48 -11.68
N SER A 61 13.76 -14.05 -12.85
CA SER A 61 14.96 -14.84 -13.12
C SER A 61 16.27 -14.05 -12.91
N SER A 62 16.29 -12.72 -13.08
CA SER A 62 17.52 -11.93 -12.87
C SER A 62 17.84 -11.67 -11.39
N ALA A 63 16.81 -11.56 -10.56
CA ALA A 63 16.95 -11.48 -9.10
C ALA A 63 17.45 -12.81 -8.50
N ASP A 64 16.84 -13.90 -8.93
CA ASP A 64 17.18 -15.29 -8.59
C ASP A 64 18.66 -15.59 -8.91
N MET A 65 19.17 -15.18 -10.07
CA MET A 65 20.58 -15.36 -10.46
C MET A 65 21.58 -14.59 -9.58
N SER A 66 21.23 -13.40 -9.10
CA SER A 66 22.20 -12.49 -8.45
C SER A 66 22.27 -12.68 -6.93
N ALA A 67 21.14 -12.96 -6.28
CA ALA A 67 21.10 -13.19 -4.83
C ALA A 67 21.81 -14.51 -4.45
N ASP A 68 21.76 -15.48 -5.36
CA ASP A 68 22.26 -16.83 -5.15
C ASP A 68 23.78 -16.96 -5.19
N MET A 69 24.47 -16.02 -5.86
CA MET A 69 25.92 -16.01 -5.91
C MET A 69 26.56 -15.57 -4.58
N GLU A 70 25.94 -14.61 -3.88
CA GLU A 70 26.51 -13.97 -2.70
C GLU A 70 25.81 -14.37 -1.39
N GLY A 71 24.51 -14.69 -1.42
CA GLY A 71 23.69 -14.99 -0.23
C GLY A 71 23.27 -16.45 -0.14
N GLY A 72 23.16 -16.95 1.09
CA GLY A 72 22.63 -18.28 1.37
C GLY A 72 21.15 -18.26 1.74
N LEU A 73 20.58 -19.45 1.86
CA LEU A 73 19.18 -19.68 2.24
C LEU A 73 19.13 -20.82 3.26
N VAL A 74 18.42 -20.60 4.37
CA VAL A 74 18.04 -21.66 5.30
C VAL A 74 16.53 -21.61 5.49
N ALA A 75 15.85 -22.71 5.19
CA ALA A 75 14.44 -22.87 5.49
C ALA A 75 14.26 -23.82 6.67
N VAL A 76 13.46 -23.40 7.65
CA VAL A 76 13.14 -24.22 8.82
C VAL A 76 11.63 -24.30 9.03
N MET A 77 11.17 -25.34 9.71
CA MET A 77 9.80 -25.48 10.19
C MET A 77 9.82 -25.40 11.71
N ILE A 78 8.97 -24.55 12.26
CA ILE A 78 8.75 -24.41 13.68
C ILE A 78 7.38 -25.01 14.00
N THR A 79 7.32 -25.89 14.98
CA THR A 79 6.07 -26.52 15.45
C THR A 79 5.87 -26.15 16.90
N VAL A 80 4.78 -25.45 17.19
CA VAL A 80 4.29 -25.21 18.55
C VAL A 80 3.35 -26.34 18.93
N LEU A 81 3.56 -26.88 20.13
CA LEU A 81 2.83 -28.02 20.66
C LEU A 81 1.91 -27.54 21.79
N GLY A 82 0.65 -27.91 21.67
CA GLY A 82 -0.40 -27.71 22.66
C GLY A 82 -0.97 -29.04 23.13
N ARG A 83 -2.25 -29.03 23.48
CA ARG A 83 -3.00 -30.21 23.92
C ARG A 83 -4.44 -30.11 23.44
N ALA A 84 -4.89 -31.13 22.72
CA ALA A 84 -6.29 -31.23 22.30
C ALA A 84 -7.21 -31.21 23.52
N GLY A 85 -8.25 -30.39 23.45
CA GLY A 85 -9.31 -30.31 24.45
C GLY A 85 -10.59 -29.83 23.78
N HIS A 86 -11.74 -30.36 24.19
CA HIS A 86 -13.02 -29.89 23.68
C HIS A 86 -13.24 -28.42 24.09
N GLY A 87 -13.80 -27.59 23.21
CA GLY A 87 -13.97 -26.16 23.46
C GLY A 87 -14.81 -25.81 24.71
N SER A 88 -15.65 -26.73 25.18
CA SER A 88 -16.41 -26.59 26.43
C SER A 88 -15.60 -26.93 27.70
N CYS A 89 -14.43 -27.56 27.55
CA CYS A 89 -13.52 -27.96 28.63
C CYS A 89 -12.23 -27.14 28.50
N TRP A 90 -12.38 -25.81 28.59
CA TRP A 90 -11.33 -24.82 28.31
C TRP A 90 -10.09 -24.97 29.20
N ASP A 91 -10.23 -25.57 30.38
CA ASP A 91 -9.16 -25.84 31.34
C ASP A 91 -8.33 -27.09 31.03
N GLN A 92 -8.78 -27.93 30.10
CA GLN A 92 -8.13 -29.20 29.75
C GLN A 92 -7.27 -29.12 28.49
N GLY A 93 -7.46 -28.09 27.66
CA GLY A 93 -6.69 -27.85 26.44
C GLY A 93 -5.50 -26.90 26.64
N VAL A 94 -4.55 -26.94 25.71
CA VAL A 94 -3.49 -25.93 25.56
C VAL A 94 -3.47 -25.52 24.10
N ASP A 95 -3.72 -24.23 23.83
CA ASP A 95 -3.96 -23.74 22.47
C ASP A 95 -2.64 -23.43 21.75
N ALA A 96 -2.24 -24.35 20.87
CA ALA A 96 -1.01 -24.18 20.10
C ALA A 96 -1.06 -22.98 19.13
N ILE A 97 -2.23 -22.57 18.65
CA ILE A 97 -2.36 -21.39 17.77
C ILE A 97 -2.19 -20.11 18.58
N ALA A 98 -2.76 -20.04 19.78
CA ALA A 98 -2.58 -18.90 20.67
C ALA A 98 -1.10 -18.73 21.08
N ASP A 99 -0.45 -19.83 21.47
CA ASP A 99 0.98 -19.85 21.81
C ASP A 99 1.85 -19.51 20.59
N MET A 100 1.47 -19.96 19.38
CA MET A 100 2.12 -19.58 18.13
C MET A 100 2.08 -18.07 17.90
N GLY A 101 0.99 -17.39 18.24
CA GLY A 101 0.90 -15.93 18.17
C GLY A 101 1.95 -15.23 19.03
N VAL A 102 2.20 -15.74 20.23
CA VAL A 102 3.26 -15.22 21.12
C VAL A 102 4.65 -15.47 20.55
N PHE A 103 4.90 -16.66 20.00
CA PHE A 103 6.16 -16.99 19.36
C PHE A 103 6.42 -16.12 18.12
N LEU A 104 5.41 -15.91 17.27
CA LEU A 104 5.50 -15.05 16.08
C LEU A 104 5.85 -13.60 16.45
N ALA A 105 5.38 -13.09 17.59
CA ALA A 105 5.78 -11.78 18.07
C ALA A 105 7.26 -11.71 18.51
N CYS A 106 7.84 -12.82 18.98
CA CYS A 106 9.28 -12.92 19.25
C CYS A 106 10.07 -13.00 17.94
N PHE A 107 9.61 -13.84 17.01
CA PHE A 107 10.18 -13.95 15.67
C PHE A 107 10.18 -12.62 14.89
N GLN A 108 9.09 -11.84 14.94
CA GLN A 108 9.03 -10.53 14.29
C GLN A 108 10.09 -9.55 14.83
N ARG A 109 10.38 -9.60 16.14
CA ARG A 109 11.44 -8.79 16.74
C ARG A 109 12.81 -9.25 16.25
N HIS A 110 13.05 -10.56 16.20
CA HIS A 110 14.26 -11.12 15.61
C HIS A 110 14.45 -10.67 14.14
N CYS A 111 13.40 -10.69 13.31
CA CYS A 111 13.48 -10.15 11.94
C CYS A 111 13.91 -8.68 11.91
N ASN A 112 13.37 -7.85 12.80
CA ASN A 112 13.73 -6.44 12.89
C ASN A 112 15.18 -6.24 13.38
N GLU A 113 15.69 -7.12 14.25
CA GLU A 113 17.07 -7.12 14.70
C GLU A 113 18.04 -7.48 13.58
N LEU A 114 17.70 -8.45 12.72
CA LEU A 114 18.50 -8.80 11.54
C LEU A 114 18.76 -7.58 10.64
N HIS A 115 17.75 -6.73 10.44
CA HIS A 115 17.87 -5.50 9.64
C HIS A 115 18.75 -4.42 10.27
N ARG A 116 19.04 -4.53 11.57
CA ARG A 116 19.89 -3.59 12.33
C ARG A 116 21.33 -4.06 12.46
N ARG A 117 21.65 -5.29 12.05
CA ARG A 117 23.02 -5.83 12.07
C ARG A 117 23.91 -5.12 11.07
N ASP A 118 25.22 -5.32 11.23
CA ASP A 118 26.23 -4.78 10.33
C ASP A 118 25.94 -5.15 8.89
N ARG A 119 26.06 -4.14 8.01
CA ARG A 119 25.72 -4.33 6.62
C ARG A 119 26.80 -5.11 5.88
N ASN A 120 26.38 -6.12 5.13
CA ASN A 120 27.21 -6.70 4.09
C ASN A 120 27.25 -5.74 2.88
N PRO A 121 28.43 -5.38 2.36
CA PRO A 121 28.55 -4.44 1.25
C PRO A 121 27.74 -4.79 -0.02
N SER A 122 27.44 -6.07 -0.26
CA SER A 122 26.72 -6.51 -1.46
C SER A 122 25.26 -6.90 -1.23
N LEU A 123 24.92 -7.35 -0.02
CA LEU A 123 23.58 -7.90 0.32
C LEU A 123 22.79 -7.07 1.33
N ASP A 124 23.34 -5.94 1.79
CA ASP A 124 22.85 -5.14 2.90
C ASP A 124 22.73 -5.93 4.20
N PHE A 125 21.67 -6.70 4.44
CA PHE A 125 21.46 -7.41 5.70
C PHE A 125 20.85 -8.80 5.47
N GLY A 126 21.01 -9.69 6.45
CA GLY A 126 20.25 -10.94 6.46
C GLY A 126 18.76 -10.65 6.70
N SER A 127 17.87 -11.43 6.08
CA SER A 127 16.42 -11.30 6.29
C SER A 127 15.78 -12.63 6.67
N ALA A 128 14.61 -12.59 7.30
CA ALA A 128 13.79 -13.76 7.59
C ALA A 128 12.30 -13.42 7.45
N HIS A 129 11.49 -14.37 7.02
CA HIS A 129 10.02 -14.22 7.02
C HIS A 129 9.31 -15.53 7.36
N ALA A 130 8.08 -15.41 7.88
CA ALA A 130 7.18 -16.53 8.07
C ALA A 130 6.41 -16.81 6.78
N GLY A 131 6.41 -18.05 6.33
CA GLY A 131 5.68 -18.54 5.18
C GLY A 131 4.31 -19.10 5.55
N LYS A 132 4.09 -20.40 5.31
CA LYS A 132 2.79 -21.05 5.57
C LYS A 132 2.59 -21.30 7.06
N ILE A 133 1.37 -21.09 7.56
CA ILE A 133 0.98 -21.33 8.97
C ILE A 133 -0.25 -22.26 9.03
N PRO A 134 -0.08 -23.59 8.99
CA PRO A 134 -1.18 -24.51 9.28
C PRO A 134 -1.28 -24.79 10.80
N GLY A 135 -2.51 -24.86 11.32
CA GLY A 135 -2.77 -25.22 12.71
C GLY A 135 -4.26 -25.45 12.96
N GLY A 136 -4.57 -26.23 14.00
CA GLY A 136 -5.95 -26.63 14.32
C GLY A 136 -6.49 -27.75 13.43
N GLU A 137 -7.41 -28.54 13.98
CA GLU A 137 -8.03 -29.66 13.27
C GLU A 137 -9.51 -29.39 13.00
N GLU A 138 -10.25 -28.86 13.99
CA GLU A 138 -11.68 -28.59 13.93
C GLU A 138 -12.08 -27.41 14.83
N THR A 139 -13.22 -26.77 14.55
CA THR A 139 -13.68 -25.53 15.22
C THR A 139 -13.89 -25.67 16.73
N SER A 140 -14.27 -26.84 17.20
CA SER A 140 -14.64 -27.07 18.62
C SER A 140 -13.55 -27.79 19.41
N THR A 141 -12.31 -27.79 18.92
CA THR A 141 -11.17 -28.44 19.57
C THR A 141 -10.01 -27.46 19.71
N CYS A 142 -9.48 -27.34 20.92
CA CYS A 142 -8.26 -26.60 21.21
C CYS A 142 -7.09 -27.20 20.38
N PRO A 143 -6.41 -26.42 19.53
CA PRO A 143 -5.36 -26.94 18.65
C PRO A 143 -4.21 -27.60 19.41
N ALA A 144 -3.98 -28.90 19.16
CA ALA A 144 -2.85 -29.63 19.77
C ALA A 144 -1.49 -29.29 19.14
N HIS A 145 -1.49 -28.72 17.94
CA HIS A 145 -0.28 -28.28 17.27
C HIS A 145 -0.58 -27.15 16.28
N ALA A 146 0.42 -26.32 16.05
CA ALA A 146 0.47 -25.35 14.97
C ALA A 146 1.90 -25.32 14.42
N THR A 147 2.05 -25.15 13.12
CA THR A 147 3.38 -25.05 12.50
C THR A 147 3.50 -23.78 11.70
N PHE A 148 4.72 -23.30 11.50
CA PHE A 148 5.01 -22.39 10.42
C PHE A 148 6.40 -22.59 9.83
N THR A 149 6.55 -22.26 8.56
CA THR A 149 7.84 -22.28 7.88
C THR A 149 8.52 -20.92 7.99
N VAL A 150 9.81 -20.89 8.25
CA VAL A 150 10.65 -19.70 8.18
C VAL A 150 11.62 -19.86 7.02
N GLU A 151 11.71 -18.85 6.17
CA GLU A 151 12.79 -18.70 5.20
C GLU A 151 13.75 -17.60 5.68
N ARG A 152 15.03 -17.93 5.81
CA ARG A 152 16.11 -17.06 6.28
C ARG A 152 17.17 -16.90 5.19
N ARG A 153 17.41 -15.65 4.74
CA ARG A 153 18.44 -15.30 3.74
C ARG A 153 19.76 -14.91 4.39
N THR A 154 20.73 -15.84 4.43
CA THR A 154 21.98 -15.67 5.18
C THR A 154 23.03 -14.86 4.41
N LEU A 155 23.86 -14.15 5.17
CA LEU A 155 25.07 -13.49 4.65
C LEU A 155 26.24 -14.48 4.53
N PRO A 156 27.29 -14.19 3.74
CA PRO A 156 28.44 -15.09 3.49
C PRO A 156 29.12 -15.75 4.70
N LEU A 157 29.02 -15.14 5.89
CA LEU A 157 29.66 -15.61 7.12
C LEU A 157 28.66 -16.20 8.13
N GLU A 158 27.38 -16.29 7.78
CA GLU A 158 26.35 -16.87 8.63
C GLU A 158 26.17 -18.35 8.29
N SER A 159 26.30 -19.21 9.29
CA SER A 159 26.14 -20.66 9.16
C SER A 159 24.72 -21.11 9.47
N ASP A 160 24.37 -22.30 9.00
CA ASP A 160 23.14 -23.02 9.37
C ASP A 160 22.97 -23.13 10.89
N ASP A 161 24.06 -23.49 11.59
CA ASP A 161 24.04 -23.70 13.03
C ASP A 161 23.69 -22.41 13.76
N ARG A 162 24.26 -21.28 13.32
CA ARG A 162 23.93 -19.97 13.86
C ARG A 162 22.45 -19.63 13.65
N VAL A 163 21.90 -19.88 12.46
CA VAL A 163 20.47 -19.65 12.19
C VAL A 163 19.61 -20.51 13.10
N GLN A 164 19.98 -21.77 13.29
CA GLN A 164 19.25 -22.68 14.17
C GLN A 164 19.33 -22.24 15.63
N GLU A 165 20.50 -21.84 16.12
CA GLU A 165 20.70 -21.28 17.48
C GLU A 165 19.86 -20.02 17.70
N GLU A 166 19.85 -19.10 16.73
CA GLU A 166 19.07 -17.86 16.79
C GLU A 166 17.57 -18.14 16.92
N LEU A 167 17.04 -19.09 16.15
CA LEU A 167 15.62 -19.44 16.22
C LEU A 167 15.27 -20.26 17.47
N VAL A 168 16.16 -21.14 17.94
CA VAL A 168 15.99 -21.87 19.20
C VAL A 168 15.98 -20.93 20.39
N ALA A 169 16.79 -19.86 20.37
CA ALA A 169 16.83 -18.85 21.42
C ALA A 169 15.52 -18.07 21.59
N LEU A 170 14.62 -18.12 20.61
CA LEU A 170 13.28 -17.52 20.71
C LEU A 170 12.32 -18.36 21.57
N LEU A 171 12.59 -19.66 21.77
CA LEU A 171 11.71 -20.54 22.55
C LEU A 171 11.66 -20.13 24.03
N PRO A 172 12.79 -19.92 24.75
CA PRO A 172 12.77 -19.40 26.10
C PRO A 172 12.15 -18.00 26.19
N GLU A 173 12.32 -17.17 25.17
CA GLU A 173 11.73 -15.84 25.14
C GLU A 173 10.20 -15.90 25.09
N ALA A 174 9.64 -16.74 24.23
CA ALA A 174 8.20 -16.97 24.17
C ALA A 174 7.67 -17.53 25.50
N GLN A 175 8.40 -18.45 26.13
CA GLN A 175 8.05 -19.00 27.45
C GLN A 175 7.87 -17.92 28.53
N THR A 176 8.61 -16.81 28.49
CA THR A 176 8.44 -15.72 29.49
C THR A 176 7.08 -15.03 29.43
N ARG A 177 6.36 -15.18 28.30
CA ARG A 177 5.06 -14.55 28.03
C ARG A 177 3.90 -15.54 28.10
N ILE A 178 4.19 -16.83 28.22
CA ILE A 178 3.21 -17.92 28.25
C ILE A 178 3.13 -18.43 29.69
N GLN A 179 1.91 -18.53 30.22
CA GLN A 179 1.66 -18.83 31.64
C GLN A 179 1.79 -20.33 31.97
N HIS A 180 1.87 -21.20 30.96
CA HIS A 180 2.05 -22.64 31.06
C HIS A 180 3.36 -23.10 30.39
N ASP A 181 3.68 -24.39 30.51
CA ASP A 181 4.85 -25.02 29.90
C ASP A 181 4.74 -24.97 28.36
N PHE A 182 5.48 -24.06 27.74
CA PHE A 182 5.51 -23.84 26.30
C PHE A 182 6.45 -24.84 25.64
N LYS A 183 5.95 -25.51 24.61
CA LYS A 183 6.71 -26.50 23.86
C LYS A 183 6.76 -26.14 22.40
N GLY A 184 7.97 -25.95 21.88
CA GLY A 184 8.22 -25.76 20.45
C GLY A 184 9.36 -26.63 19.97
N THR A 185 9.29 -27.07 18.72
CA THR A 185 10.38 -27.77 18.03
C THR A 185 10.73 -27.05 16.75
N ILE A 186 12.01 -27.12 16.37
CA ILE A 186 12.55 -26.48 15.17
C ILE A 186 13.25 -27.56 14.35
N ARG A 187 12.87 -27.65 13.07
CA ARG A 187 13.42 -28.62 12.12
C ARG A 187 13.89 -27.90 10.87
N LYS A 188 15.17 -28.08 10.51
CA LYS A 188 15.69 -27.62 9.21
C LYS A 188 15.03 -28.39 8.07
N LEU A 189 14.49 -27.67 7.10
CA LEU A 189 13.89 -28.20 5.89
C LEU A 189 14.89 -28.21 4.74
N LEU A 190 15.58 -27.09 4.56
CA LEU A 190 16.51 -26.86 3.46
C LEU A 190 17.64 -25.96 3.96
N SER A 191 18.85 -26.19 3.46
CA SER A 191 19.91 -25.17 3.48
C SER A 191 20.65 -25.14 2.16
N ARG A 192 21.04 -23.94 1.76
CA ARG A 192 21.84 -23.64 0.59
C ARG A 192 22.87 -22.57 0.98
N PRO A 193 24.16 -22.92 1.13
CA PRO A 193 25.19 -21.93 1.37
C PRO A 193 25.43 -21.08 0.09
N PRO A 194 25.99 -19.86 0.24
CA PRO A 194 26.34 -19.01 -0.89
C PRO A 194 27.38 -19.67 -1.80
N LEU A 195 27.34 -19.35 -3.09
CA LEU A 195 28.24 -19.93 -4.11
C LEU A 195 29.66 -19.35 -4.08
N ALA A 196 29.81 -18.05 -3.80
CA ALA A 196 31.10 -17.40 -3.83
C ALA A 196 31.83 -17.50 -2.48
N SER A 197 32.98 -18.18 -2.47
CA SER A 197 34.04 -17.86 -1.51
C SER A 197 34.68 -16.53 -1.93
N ARG A 198 35.25 -15.80 -0.96
CA ARG A 198 35.83 -14.44 -1.14
C ARG A 198 36.81 -14.27 -2.31
N ASP A 199 37.29 -15.35 -2.92
CA ASP A 199 38.43 -15.35 -3.86
C ASP A 199 38.07 -15.74 -5.30
N VAL A 200 36.78 -15.85 -5.66
CA VAL A 200 36.40 -16.12 -7.05
C VAL A 200 36.29 -14.79 -7.82
N PRO A 201 37.05 -14.58 -8.93
CA PRO A 201 36.97 -13.37 -9.76
C PRO A 201 35.59 -13.09 -10.39
N LEU A 202 34.63 -14.00 -10.18
CA LEU A 202 33.25 -13.92 -10.64
C LEU A 202 32.45 -12.81 -9.93
N VAL A 203 32.85 -12.38 -8.73
CA VAL A 203 32.13 -11.36 -7.92
C VAL A 203 32.67 -9.94 -8.18
N GLN A 204 32.84 -9.56 -9.45
CA GLN A 204 33.11 -8.16 -9.85
C GLN A 204 32.04 -7.57 -10.75
N LEU A 205 30.86 -8.18 -10.82
CA LEU A 205 29.65 -7.45 -11.16
C LEU A 205 29.17 -6.73 -9.90
N ARG A 206 29.74 -5.55 -9.67
CA ARG A 206 29.27 -4.53 -8.73
C ARG A 206 27.73 -4.49 -8.83
N ARG A 207 27.01 -4.88 -7.78
CA ARG A 207 25.58 -4.56 -7.72
C ARG A 207 25.45 -3.04 -7.76
N LEU A 208 24.72 -2.55 -8.76
CA LEU A 208 23.93 -1.35 -8.59
C LEU A 208 22.91 -1.67 -7.48
N PRO A 209 22.66 -0.73 -6.55
CA PRO A 209 22.12 -1.02 -5.23
C PRO A 209 20.86 -1.89 -5.25
N SER A 210 20.83 -2.89 -4.38
CA SER A 210 19.64 -3.65 -4.03
C SER A 210 18.68 -2.78 -3.23
N HIS A 211 17.61 -2.31 -3.88
CA HIS A 211 16.46 -1.82 -3.14
C HIS A 211 15.63 -3.01 -2.63
N SER A 212 15.75 -3.28 -1.33
CA SER A 212 14.72 -3.93 -0.54
C SER A 212 13.60 -2.92 -0.25
N SER A 213 12.72 -2.71 -1.22
CA SER A 213 11.36 -2.18 -1.05
C SER A 213 10.78 -2.04 -2.45
N GLY A 214 9.57 -2.53 -2.68
CA GLY A 214 8.87 -2.33 -3.95
C GLY A 214 8.97 -0.87 -4.37
N HIS A 215 9.68 -0.60 -5.47
CA HIS A 215 9.80 0.68 -6.13
C HIS A 215 9.74 0.37 -7.63
N GLU A 216 8.51 0.38 -8.10
CA GLU A 216 8.00 1.31 -9.11
C GLU A 216 8.89 1.77 -10.27
N PRO A 217 8.26 1.92 -11.46
CA PRO A 217 8.93 2.39 -12.67
C PRO A 217 9.30 3.86 -12.48
N ASN A 218 10.59 4.15 -12.28
CA ASN A 218 11.04 5.52 -12.22
C ASN A 218 11.28 6.04 -13.63
N THR A 219 10.31 6.81 -14.14
CA THR A 219 10.67 7.96 -14.98
C THR A 219 11.56 8.90 -14.15
N MET A 220 12.36 9.77 -14.78
CA MET A 220 13.29 10.67 -14.07
C MET A 220 12.67 11.27 -12.80
N PRO A 221 13.39 11.36 -11.64
CA PRO A 221 12.77 11.92 -10.45
C PRO A 221 12.39 13.38 -10.71
N ALA A 222 11.09 13.63 -10.83
CA ALA A 222 10.55 14.94 -10.51
C ALA A 222 11.09 15.27 -9.11
N SER A 223 11.66 16.47 -8.94
CA SER A 223 12.13 16.92 -7.63
C SER A 223 11.07 16.64 -6.57
N SER A 224 11.45 16.06 -5.42
CA SER A 224 10.53 15.75 -4.33
C SER A 224 9.59 16.94 -4.05
N PRO A 225 8.28 16.70 -3.88
CA PRO A 225 7.31 17.79 -3.74
C PRO A 225 7.66 18.64 -2.52
N ARG A 226 7.61 19.96 -2.67
CA ARG A 226 7.97 20.94 -1.63
C ARG A 226 6.76 21.60 -0.99
N SER A 227 5.59 21.48 -1.61
CA SER A 227 4.35 22.09 -1.13
C SER A 227 3.17 21.16 -1.38
N ILE A 228 2.46 20.79 -0.31
CA ILE A 228 1.35 19.83 -0.37
C ILE A 228 0.16 20.38 0.42
N VAL A 229 -1.01 20.41 -0.18
CA VAL A 229 -2.28 20.76 0.50
C VAL A 229 -3.09 19.49 0.72
N VAL A 230 -3.52 19.24 1.95
CA VAL A 230 -4.43 18.13 2.28
C VAL A 230 -5.74 18.67 2.81
N THR A 231 -6.84 18.44 2.08
CA THR A 231 -8.15 19.01 2.47
C THR A 231 -8.84 18.17 3.55
N GLY A 232 -9.49 18.83 4.52
CA GLY A 232 -10.27 18.12 5.55
C GLY A 232 -9.40 17.24 6.45
N ALA A 233 -8.21 17.74 6.80
CA ALA A 233 -7.13 16.95 7.38
C ALA A 233 -7.04 17.03 8.92
N ASN A 234 -8.05 17.60 9.59
CA ASN A 234 -8.07 17.67 11.05
C ASN A 234 -8.44 16.32 11.72
N LYS A 235 -8.89 15.32 10.95
CA LYS A 235 -9.25 13.98 11.45
C LYS A 235 -9.28 12.93 10.32
N GLY A 236 -9.41 11.67 10.70
CA GLY A 236 -9.61 10.54 9.76
C GLY A 236 -8.44 10.36 8.79
N ILE A 237 -8.75 10.05 7.53
CA ILE A 237 -7.74 9.75 6.50
C ILE A 237 -6.84 10.95 6.21
N GLY A 238 -7.40 12.16 6.08
CA GLY A 238 -6.58 13.36 5.84
C GLY A 238 -5.61 13.67 6.97
N TYR A 239 -5.97 13.36 8.22
CA TYR A 239 -5.07 13.48 9.38
C TYR A 239 -3.88 12.52 9.26
N GLU A 240 -4.16 11.24 8.98
CA GLU A 240 -3.11 10.22 8.82
C GLU A 240 -2.24 10.50 7.60
N ALA A 241 -2.82 11.01 6.52
CA ALA A 241 -2.09 11.47 5.34
C ALA A 241 -1.12 12.60 5.68
N VAL A 242 -1.56 13.66 6.39
CA VAL A 242 -0.66 14.74 6.83
C VAL A 242 0.45 14.20 7.74
N LYS A 243 0.12 13.31 8.68
CA LYS A 243 1.11 12.69 9.58
C LYS A 243 2.16 11.91 8.80
N HIS A 244 1.73 11.09 7.83
CA HIS A 244 2.61 10.32 6.96
C HIS A 244 3.50 11.21 6.08
N LEU A 245 2.90 12.21 5.42
CA LEU A 245 3.61 13.14 4.54
C LEU A 245 4.65 13.98 5.31
N ALA A 246 4.28 14.50 6.48
CA ALA A 246 5.18 15.31 7.30
C ALA A 246 6.45 14.56 7.70
N GLN A 247 6.32 13.26 8.04
CA GLN A 247 7.43 12.40 8.41
C GLN A 247 8.30 11.98 7.22
N LYS A 248 7.68 11.71 6.07
CA LYS A 248 8.38 11.24 4.86
C LYS A 248 9.05 12.38 4.08
N LEU A 249 8.54 13.60 4.20
CA LEU A 249 9.00 14.77 3.47
C LEU A 249 9.34 15.92 4.43
N PRO A 250 10.43 15.79 5.21
CA PRO A 250 10.80 16.79 6.21
C PRO A 250 11.05 18.19 5.60
N ASP A 251 11.49 18.25 4.34
CA ASP A 251 11.77 19.50 3.62
C ASP A 251 10.54 20.10 2.92
N ALA A 252 9.39 19.41 2.90
CA ALA A 252 8.17 19.89 2.26
C ALA A 252 7.28 20.64 3.25
N THR A 253 6.65 21.73 2.80
CA THR A 253 5.58 22.37 3.57
C THR A 253 4.26 21.64 3.37
N ILE A 254 3.69 21.11 4.45
CA ILE A 254 2.41 20.39 4.43
C ILE A 254 1.32 21.29 4.99
N TYR A 255 0.41 21.74 4.13
CA TYR A 255 -0.76 22.52 4.51
C TYR A 255 -1.91 21.60 4.94
N LEU A 256 -2.08 21.46 6.26
CA LEU A 256 -3.22 20.81 6.88
C LEU A 256 -4.41 21.78 6.85
N THR A 257 -5.48 21.44 6.11
CA THR A 257 -6.66 22.30 6.10
C THR A 257 -7.73 21.85 7.10
N ALA A 258 -8.39 22.83 7.72
CA ALA A 258 -9.49 22.62 8.65
C ALA A 258 -10.48 23.79 8.58
N ARG A 259 -11.71 23.58 9.04
CA ARG A 259 -12.73 24.64 9.08
C ARG A 259 -12.57 25.63 10.24
N SER A 260 -11.75 25.27 11.23
CA SER A 260 -11.42 26.14 12.36
C SER A 260 -9.95 26.01 12.74
N GLN A 261 -9.38 27.09 13.24
CA GLN A 261 -7.98 27.13 13.68
C GLN A 261 -7.75 26.19 14.85
N SER A 262 -8.73 26.06 15.76
CA SER A 262 -8.68 25.16 16.91
C SER A 262 -8.54 23.71 16.46
N ASN A 263 -9.41 23.25 15.55
CA ASN A 263 -9.40 21.85 15.11
C ASN A 263 -8.10 21.49 14.39
N GLY A 264 -7.57 22.42 13.58
CA GLY A 264 -6.28 22.21 12.93
C GLY A 264 -5.12 22.18 13.93
N LYS A 265 -5.12 23.06 14.94
CA LYS A 265 -4.12 23.05 16.01
C LYS A 265 -4.19 21.77 16.85
N ASP A 266 -5.39 21.38 17.26
CA ASP A 266 -5.62 20.17 18.03
C ASP A 266 -5.15 18.92 17.28
N ALA A 267 -5.34 18.88 15.96
CA ALA A 267 -4.79 17.83 15.11
C ALA A 267 -3.26 17.79 15.17
N VAL A 268 -2.58 18.93 14.97
CA VAL A 268 -1.10 18.98 15.05
C VAL A 268 -0.59 18.61 16.46
N ASP A 269 -1.24 19.10 17.51
CA ASP A 269 -0.87 18.76 18.89
C ASP A 269 -1.11 17.28 19.20
N LYS A 270 -2.16 16.68 18.63
CA LYS A 270 -2.40 15.23 18.68
C LYS A 270 -1.31 14.45 17.94
N MET A 271 -0.87 14.88 16.75
CA MET A 271 0.21 14.21 16.00
C MET A 271 1.51 14.16 16.81
N LYS A 272 1.88 15.28 17.44
CA LYS A 272 3.06 15.36 18.31
C LYS A 272 2.98 14.45 19.53
N LYS A 273 1.78 14.24 20.08
CA LYS A 273 1.57 13.31 21.20
C LYS A 273 1.68 11.85 20.77
N GLU A 274 1.15 11.51 19.60
CA GLU A 274 1.17 10.14 19.07
C GLU A 274 2.53 9.72 18.50
N ALA A 275 3.33 10.68 18.03
CA ALA A 275 4.66 10.45 17.48
C ALA A 275 5.64 11.50 18.04
N PRO A 276 6.08 11.36 19.31
CA PRO A 276 6.92 12.37 19.97
C PRO A 276 8.31 12.52 19.36
N ASP A 277 8.81 11.47 18.70
CA ASP A 277 10.11 11.47 18.02
C ASP A 277 10.04 12.02 16.59
N ALA A 278 8.84 12.30 16.07
CA ALA A 278 8.64 12.85 14.73
C ALA A 278 8.61 14.37 14.76
N ASP A 279 9.26 14.99 13.77
CA ASP A 279 9.14 16.43 13.55
C ASP A 279 7.91 16.76 12.71
N PHE A 280 7.06 17.65 13.24
CA PHE A 280 5.91 18.22 12.54
C PHE A 280 6.06 19.74 12.33
N SER A 281 7.29 20.26 12.44
CA SER A 281 7.61 21.68 12.24
C SER A 281 7.34 22.14 10.81
N ASN A 282 7.20 21.21 9.86
CA ASN A 282 6.87 21.46 8.46
C ASN A 282 5.35 21.50 8.17
N VAL A 283 4.49 21.24 9.17
CA VAL A 283 3.03 21.31 9.03
C VAL A 283 2.52 22.74 9.29
N ARG A 284 1.66 23.24 8.40
CA ARG A 284 1.01 24.56 8.48
C ARG A 284 -0.50 24.39 8.45
N VAL A 285 -1.19 24.96 9.43
CA VAL A 285 -2.66 24.94 9.46
C VAL A 285 -3.19 26.10 8.61
N ILE A 286 -4.07 25.81 7.65
CA ILE A 286 -4.81 26.81 6.89
C ILE A 286 -6.32 26.56 7.00
N LEU A 287 -7.11 27.64 6.99
CA LEU A 287 -8.56 27.53 7.02
C LEU A 287 -9.10 27.18 5.64
N LEU A 288 -10.02 26.21 5.56
CA LEU A 288 -10.72 25.85 4.34
C LEU A 288 -12.09 25.22 4.65
N GLU A 289 -13.15 25.86 4.18
CA GLU A 289 -14.47 25.27 3.96
C GLU A 289 -14.69 25.14 2.45
N ILE A 290 -14.78 23.91 1.95
CA ILE A 290 -14.82 23.63 0.51
C ILE A 290 -16.17 23.98 -0.13
N THR A 291 -17.20 24.26 0.67
CA THR A 291 -18.47 24.78 0.17
C THR A 291 -18.55 26.31 0.16
N ASP A 292 -17.52 27.02 0.64
CA ASP A 292 -17.46 28.49 0.66
C ASP A 292 -16.39 29.01 -0.31
N ALA A 293 -16.85 29.67 -1.36
CA ALA A 293 -15.99 30.24 -2.39
C ALA A 293 -14.99 31.30 -1.86
N SER A 294 -15.33 32.05 -0.81
CA SER A 294 -14.36 32.98 -0.19
C SER A 294 -13.28 32.22 0.54
N SER A 295 -13.66 31.21 1.33
CA SER A 295 -12.71 30.36 2.05
C SER A 295 -11.73 29.67 1.11
N ILE A 296 -12.20 29.14 -0.03
CA ILE A 296 -11.34 28.55 -1.06
C ILE A 296 -10.34 29.58 -1.61
N ARG A 297 -10.81 30.78 -2.00
CA ARG A 297 -9.94 31.84 -2.55
C ARG A 297 -8.87 32.27 -1.55
N GLU A 298 -9.23 32.42 -0.28
CA GLU A 298 -8.31 32.81 0.79
C GLU A 298 -7.25 31.72 1.05
N ALA A 299 -7.65 30.45 1.03
CA ALA A 299 -6.73 29.32 1.16
C ALA A 299 -5.74 29.26 -0.01
N VAL A 300 -6.21 29.38 -1.25
CA VAL A 300 -5.36 29.43 -2.46
C VAL A 300 -4.39 30.60 -2.38
N ALA A 301 -4.86 31.81 -2.04
CA ALA A 301 -4.01 32.99 -1.91
C ALA A 301 -2.94 32.82 -0.81
N THR A 302 -3.29 32.15 0.30
CA THR A 302 -2.37 31.84 1.39
C THR A 302 -1.24 30.92 0.94
N VAL A 303 -1.59 29.81 0.27
CA VAL A 303 -0.60 28.85 -0.26
C VAL A 303 0.28 29.50 -1.32
N GLN A 304 -0.32 30.26 -2.25
CA GLN A 304 0.43 30.97 -3.29
C GLN A 304 1.39 32.01 -2.69
N LYS A 305 1.00 32.71 -1.63
CA LYS A 305 1.88 33.65 -0.93
C LYS A 305 3.06 32.96 -0.24
N GLN A 306 2.85 31.79 0.34
CA GLN A 306 3.86 31.08 1.15
C GLN A 306 4.80 30.19 0.32
N SER A 307 4.29 29.52 -0.72
CA SER A 307 5.04 28.55 -1.53
C SER A 307 5.23 28.95 -3.01
N ARG A 308 4.62 30.06 -3.46
CA ARG A 308 4.53 30.51 -4.88
C ARG A 308 3.74 29.58 -5.80
N THR A 309 4.07 28.30 -5.81
CA THR A 309 3.34 27.23 -6.51
C THR A 309 2.95 26.12 -5.55
N LEU A 310 2.07 25.23 -5.99
CA LEU A 310 1.63 24.04 -5.27
C LEU A 310 2.10 22.78 -6.02
N ASP A 311 2.81 21.87 -5.37
CA ASP A 311 3.24 20.63 -6.03
C ASP A 311 2.18 19.55 -5.97
N VAL A 312 1.45 19.44 -4.85
CA VAL A 312 0.40 18.42 -4.69
C VAL A 312 -0.84 18.97 -4.02
N LEU A 313 -2.00 18.77 -4.63
CA LEU A 313 -3.30 18.85 -3.96
C LEU A 313 -3.78 17.43 -3.65
N LEU A 314 -3.84 17.06 -2.37
CA LEU A 314 -4.54 15.87 -1.88
C LEU A 314 -5.94 16.27 -1.40
N HIS A 315 -6.92 16.19 -2.30
CA HIS A 315 -8.32 16.49 -1.99
C HIS A 315 -8.97 15.31 -1.26
N ASN A 316 -9.04 15.39 0.06
CA ASN A 316 -9.58 14.35 0.94
C ASN A 316 -10.99 14.66 1.51
N SER A 317 -11.37 15.93 1.62
CA SER A 317 -12.64 16.35 2.21
C SER A 317 -13.85 15.58 1.66
N GLY A 318 -14.66 15.03 2.57
CA GLY A 318 -15.91 14.36 2.24
C GLY A 318 -16.72 13.99 3.48
N ILE A 319 -18.01 13.76 3.29
CA ILE A 319 -18.97 13.40 4.35
C ILE A 319 -19.88 12.25 3.91
N LEU A 320 -20.35 11.44 4.87
CA LEU A 320 -21.42 10.46 4.62
C LEU A 320 -22.81 11.11 4.67
N GLN A 321 -22.97 12.11 5.55
CA GLN A 321 -24.25 12.76 5.83
C GLN A 321 -24.01 14.14 6.45
N VAL A 322 -25.00 15.01 6.36
CA VAL A 322 -25.00 16.28 7.10
C VAL A 322 -25.84 16.10 8.37
N PRO A 323 -25.26 16.29 9.58
CA PRO A 323 -25.99 16.14 10.83
C PRO A 323 -27.26 17.01 10.85
N GLY A 324 -28.40 16.39 11.19
CA GLY A 324 -29.69 17.07 11.29
C GLY A 324 -30.36 17.41 9.95
N GLN A 325 -29.76 17.06 8.81
CA GLN A 325 -30.38 17.20 7.49
C GLN A 325 -30.79 15.82 6.95
N LYS A 326 -31.95 15.77 6.30
CA LYS A 326 -32.42 14.58 5.59
C LYS A 326 -32.04 14.68 4.11
N GLY A 327 -31.86 13.51 3.49
CA GLY A 327 -31.54 13.38 2.07
C GLY A 327 -30.10 13.74 1.73
N SER A 328 -29.79 13.67 0.44
CA SER A 328 -28.41 13.63 -0.05
C SER A 328 -27.90 14.96 -0.58
N LYS A 329 -28.72 16.01 -0.59
CA LYS A 329 -28.35 17.33 -1.15
C LYS A 329 -27.06 17.86 -0.52
N GLY A 330 -26.97 17.87 0.81
CA GLY A 330 -25.79 18.34 1.53
C GLY A 330 -24.55 17.48 1.27
N VAL A 331 -24.72 16.17 1.03
CA VAL A 331 -23.64 15.27 0.65
C VAL A 331 -23.12 15.62 -0.75
N PHE A 332 -24.00 15.90 -1.71
CA PHE A 332 -23.61 16.33 -3.05
C PHE A 332 -22.94 17.71 -3.07
N ASP A 333 -23.43 18.64 -2.23
CA ASP A 333 -22.84 19.97 -2.10
C ASP A 333 -21.38 19.90 -1.62
N VAL A 334 -21.05 18.98 -0.70
CA VAL A 334 -19.68 18.80 -0.20
C VAL A 334 -18.85 17.91 -1.12
N ASN A 335 -19.30 16.67 -1.38
CA ASN A 335 -18.50 15.63 -2.01
C ASN A 335 -18.32 15.83 -3.53
N VAL A 336 -19.18 16.63 -4.17
CA VAL A 336 -19.15 16.83 -5.63
C VAL A 336 -18.92 18.30 -5.95
N ARG A 337 -19.84 19.20 -5.55
CA ARG A 337 -19.74 20.64 -5.89
C ARG A 337 -18.55 21.30 -5.19
N GLY A 338 -18.39 21.06 -3.89
CA GLY A 338 -17.26 21.56 -3.12
C GLY A 338 -15.93 20.96 -3.56
N ALA A 339 -15.93 19.66 -3.91
CA ALA A 339 -14.76 19.00 -4.47
C ALA A 339 -14.31 19.66 -5.78
N LYS A 340 -15.22 19.83 -6.75
CA LYS A 340 -14.95 20.56 -8.00
C LYS A 340 -14.39 21.95 -7.74
N ALA A 341 -15.09 22.76 -6.94
CA ALA A 341 -14.70 24.15 -6.69
C ALA A 341 -13.29 24.24 -6.08
N CYS A 342 -12.97 23.33 -5.15
CA CYS A 342 -11.66 23.26 -4.53
C CYS A 342 -10.57 22.80 -5.52
N ILE A 343 -10.83 21.74 -6.30
CA ILE A 343 -9.89 21.18 -7.28
C ILE A 343 -9.55 22.26 -8.32
N GLU A 344 -10.55 22.89 -8.92
CA GLU A 344 -10.34 23.91 -9.97
C GLU A 344 -9.62 25.15 -9.45
N ALA A 345 -9.86 25.55 -8.20
CA ALA A 345 -9.19 26.72 -7.62
C ALA A 345 -7.72 26.45 -7.33
N PHE A 346 -7.38 25.31 -6.72
CA PHE A 346 -5.99 24.96 -6.42
C PHE A 346 -5.20 24.56 -7.67
N ALA A 347 -5.87 23.99 -8.69
CA ALA A 347 -5.24 23.65 -9.95
C ALA A 347 -4.59 24.85 -10.66
N GLN A 348 -5.10 26.06 -10.44
CA GLN A 348 -4.57 27.31 -11.01
C GLN A 348 -3.17 27.69 -10.48
N ILE A 349 -2.79 27.17 -9.32
CA ILE A 349 -1.48 27.46 -8.70
C ILE A 349 -0.55 26.25 -8.70
N LEU A 350 -0.92 25.15 -9.34
CA LEU A 350 -0.07 23.96 -9.41
C LEU A 350 1.24 24.26 -10.15
N THR A 351 2.33 23.66 -9.68
CA THR A 351 3.62 23.68 -10.36
C THR A 351 3.44 23.07 -11.75
N LYS A 352 3.82 23.83 -12.79
CA LYS A 352 3.69 23.41 -14.18
C LYS A 352 4.45 22.09 -14.41
N ASP A 353 3.88 21.21 -15.22
CA ASP A 353 4.44 19.92 -15.68
C ASP A 353 4.68 18.85 -14.59
N THR A 354 4.82 19.23 -13.32
CA THR A 354 5.14 18.32 -12.20
C THR A 354 4.06 18.26 -11.12
N GLY A 355 3.12 19.20 -11.14
CA GLY A 355 2.02 19.24 -10.18
C GLY A 355 1.13 17.99 -10.25
N LYS A 356 0.60 17.58 -9.10
CA LYS A 356 -0.28 16.42 -8.97
C LYS A 356 -1.58 16.81 -8.25
N ILE A 357 -2.71 16.36 -8.79
CA ILE A 357 -4.00 16.36 -8.10
C ILE A 357 -4.28 14.93 -7.68
N ILE A 358 -4.57 14.71 -6.41
CA ILE A 358 -4.92 13.40 -5.87
C ILE A 358 -6.28 13.55 -5.20
N VAL A 359 -7.28 12.82 -5.66
CA VAL A 359 -8.67 12.97 -5.20
C VAL A 359 -9.11 11.69 -4.49
N VAL A 360 -9.42 11.82 -3.19
CA VAL A 360 -9.95 10.70 -2.39
C VAL A 360 -11.41 10.46 -2.75
N SER A 361 -11.65 9.44 -3.56
CA SER A 361 -12.98 8.95 -3.90
C SER A 361 -13.34 7.75 -3.01
N SER A 362 -13.94 6.70 -3.56
CA SER A 362 -14.28 5.46 -2.87
C SER A 362 -14.53 4.35 -3.90
N GLU A 363 -14.15 3.10 -3.58
CA GLU A 363 -14.54 1.91 -4.35
C GLU A 363 -16.07 1.83 -4.51
N VAL A 364 -16.81 2.32 -3.50
CA VAL A 364 -18.27 2.44 -3.52
C VAL A 364 -18.77 3.24 -4.73
N GLY A 365 -18.03 4.23 -5.23
CA GLY A 365 -18.42 4.94 -6.46
C GLY A 365 -18.40 4.05 -7.70
N SER A 366 -17.47 3.10 -7.75
CA SER A 366 -17.38 2.10 -8.81
C SER A 366 -18.44 1.00 -8.67
N TRP A 367 -18.70 0.55 -7.44
CA TRP A 367 -19.80 -0.39 -7.15
C TRP A 367 -21.15 0.22 -7.51
N SER A 368 -21.36 1.49 -7.14
CA SER A 368 -22.55 2.24 -7.47
C SER A 368 -22.74 2.39 -8.97
N THR A 369 -21.63 2.63 -9.70
CA THR A 369 -21.68 2.66 -11.17
C THR A 369 -22.08 1.29 -11.72
N ALA A 370 -21.48 0.21 -11.23
CA ALA A 370 -21.77 -1.15 -11.66
C ALA A 370 -23.22 -1.59 -11.35
N ALA A 371 -23.81 -1.08 -10.28
CA ALA A 371 -25.20 -1.36 -9.93
C ALA A 371 -26.20 -0.70 -10.90
N GLN A 372 -25.85 0.42 -11.54
CA GLN A 372 -26.74 1.10 -12.49
C GLN A 372 -27.02 0.25 -13.74
N VAL A 373 -28.07 0.60 -14.48
CA VAL A 373 -28.36 -0.05 -15.76
C VAL A 373 -27.28 0.30 -16.81
N LYS A 374 -27.08 -0.61 -17.77
CA LYS A 374 -25.99 -0.51 -18.75
C LYS A 374 -25.95 0.83 -19.50
N SER A 375 -27.11 1.36 -19.91
CA SER A 375 -27.19 2.65 -20.61
C SER A 375 -26.66 3.82 -19.77
N LEU A 376 -26.86 3.78 -18.45
CA LEU A 376 -26.37 4.80 -17.53
C LEU A 376 -24.90 4.58 -17.19
N GLN A 377 -24.45 3.33 -17.05
CA GLN A 377 -23.01 3.01 -16.94
C GLN A 377 -22.22 3.60 -18.10
N ASP A 378 -22.69 3.41 -19.33
CA ASP A 378 -22.02 3.88 -20.53
C ASP A 378 -21.94 5.42 -20.56
N LYS A 379 -23.00 6.12 -20.13
CA LYS A 379 -22.98 7.58 -19.98
C LYS A 379 -21.97 8.03 -18.91
N LEU A 380 -22.04 7.46 -17.71
CA LEU A 380 -21.22 7.83 -16.55
C LEU A 380 -19.71 7.64 -16.80
N LEU A 381 -19.35 6.64 -17.60
CA LEU A 381 -17.96 6.32 -17.90
C LEU A 381 -17.41 7.08 -19.11
N ASP A 382 -18.27 7.65 -19.96
CA ASP A 382 -17.89 8.46 -21.12
C ASP A 382 -17.53 9.89 -20.71
N GLY A 383 -16.29 10.06 -20.22
CA GLY A 383 -15.75 11.36 -19.84
C GLY A 383 -15.68 12.36 -21.00
N SER A 384 -15.70 11.90 -22.26
CA SER A 384 -15.68 12.80 -23.43
C SER A 384 -16.99 13.54 -23.65
N LYS A 385 -18.10 13.04 -23.07
CA LYS A 385 -19.45 13.60 -23.21
C LYS A 385 -20.08 14.07 -21.90
N THR A 386 -19.48 13.72 -20.76
CA THR A 386 -20.01 14.03 -19.43
C THR A 386 -19.47 15.36 -18.92
N ASP A 387 -19.96 16.48 -19.44
CA ASP A 387 -19.57 17.79 -18.92
C ASP A 387 -20.18 18.08 -17.53
N TRP A 388 -19.75 19.16 -16.90
CA TRP A 388 -20.25 19.53 -15.56
C TRP A 388 -21.76 19.76 -15.53
N LYS A 389 -22.37 20.31 -16.59
CA LYS A 389 -23.81 20.53 -16.64
C LYS A 389 -24.56 19.20 -16.59
N GLN A 390 -24.04 18.17 -17.25
CA GLN A 390 -24.62 16.84 -17.20
C GLN A 390 -24.50 16.23 -15.80
N VAL A 391 -23.36 16.40 -15.12
CA VAL A 391 -23.20 15.94 -13.72
C VAL A 391 -24.16 16.67 -12.78
N GLU A 392 -24.36 17.98 -12.95
CA GLU A 392 -25.37 18.76 -12.20
C GLU A 392 -26.79 18.27 -12.46
N ALA A 393 -27.13 18.05 -13.72
CA ALA A 393 -28.44 17.53 -14.09
C ALA A 393 -28.71 16.15 -13.47
N TRP A 394 -27.71 15.25 -13.44
CA TRP A 394 -27.84 13.96 -12.76
C TRP A 394 -27.94 14.08 -11.24
N MET A 395 -27.22 15.01 -10.62
CA MET A 395 -27.39 15.27 -9.18
C MET A 395 -28.82 15.70 -8.86
N ASP A 396 -29.38 16.63 -9.64
CA ASP A 396 -30.74 17.13 -9.42
C ASP A 396 -31.78 16.04 -9.73
N ASP A 397 -31.59 15.26 -10.79
CA ASP A 397 -32.45 14.12 -11.16
C ASP A 397 -32.45 13.01 -10.10
N TRP A 398 -31.27 12.69 -9.55
CA TRP A 398 -31.16 11.69 -8.48
C TRP A 398 -31.78 12.20 -7.17
N LEU A 399 -31.69 13.50 -6.86
CA LEU A 399 -32.37 14.08 -5.70
C LEU A 399 -33.91 14.01 -5.83
N LEU A 400 -34.45 14.11 -7.06
CA LEU A 400 -35.87 13.85 -7.32
C LEU A 400 -36.22 12.37 -7.10
N HIS A 401 -35.36 11.46 -7.57
CA HIS A 401 -35.49 10.02 -7.38
C HIS A 401 -35.50 9.64 -5.89
N GLU A 402 -34.60 10.21 -5.10
CA GLU A 402 -34.52 9.97 -3.65
C GLU A 402 -35.84 10.33 -2.93
N GLN A 403 -36.52 11.37 -3.41
CA GLN A 403 -37.77 11.86 -2.82
C GLN A 403 -39.00 11.10 -3.34
N GLY A 404 -38.85 10.13 -4.24
CA GLY A 404 -39.97 9.50 -4.94
C GLY A 404 -40.73 10.48 -5.84
N GLY A 405 -40.06 11.53 -6.31
CA GLY A 405 -40.64 12.58 -7.12
C GLY A 405 -41.06 12.10 -8.51
N GLN A 406 -42.03 12.79 -9.11
CA GLN A 406 -42.35 12.60 -10.53
C GLN A 406 -41.32 13.33 -11.41
N GLY A 407 -41.09 12.83 -12.63
CA GLY A 407 -40.23 13.49 -13.60
C GLY A 407 -38.74 13.10 -13.54
N VAL A 408 -38.40 12.02 -12.83
CA VAL A 408 -37.07 11.38 -12.91
C VAL A 408 -36.81 10.95 -14.35
N GLN A 409 -35.69 11.39 -14.91
CA GLN A 409 -35.31 11.18 -16.31
C GLN A 409 -34.46 9.93 -16.49
N GLU A 410 -33.51 9.68 -15.58
CA GLU A 410 -32.63 8.53 -15.68
C GLU A 410 -33.18 7.32 -14.90
N PRO A 411 -32.93 6.08 -15.38
CA PRO A 411 -33.41 4.86 -14.74
C PRO A 411 -32.55 4.46 -13.52
N TRP A 412 -32.47 5.34 -12.52
CA TRP A 412 -31.74 5.08 -11.29
C TRP A 412 -32.26 3.81 -10.60
N LYS A 413 -31.36 3.00 -10.07
CA LYS A 413 -31.75 1.85 -9.24
C LYS A 413 -32.48 2.30 -7.97
N PRO A 414 -33.25 1.42 -7.32
CA PRO A 414 -33.75 1.67 -5.97
C PRO A 414 -32.61 2.03 -5.01
N ILE A 415 -32.90 2.85 -3.99
CA ILE A 415 -31.90 3.20 -2.98
C ILE A 415 -31.47 1.94 -2.25
N ASP A 416 -30.15 1.77 -2.15
CA ASP A 416 -29.51 0.69 -1.39
C ASP A 416 -28.44 1.31 -0.48
N PRO A 417 -28.34 0.93 0.80
CA PRO A 417 -27.40 1.53 1.75
C PRO A 417 -25.93 1.47 1.31
N LEU A 418 -25.56 0.43 0.56
CA LEU A 418 -24.20 0.13 0.14
C LEU A 418 -23.91 0.64 -1.27
N GLU A 419 -24.75 0.30 -2.24
CA GLU A 419 -24.46 0.50 -3.66
C GLU A 419 -25.15 1.74 -4.25
N ASN A 420 -26.24 2.22 -3.67
CA ASN A 420 -27.02 3.30 -4.26
C ASN A 420 -27.59 4.28 -3.22
N SER A 421 -26.78 4.57 -2.20
CA SER A 421 -27.03 5.59 -1.19
C SER A 421 -26.56 6.95 -1.68
N GLY A 422 -26.98 8.02 -1.01
CA GLY A 422 -26.49 9.38 -1.28
C GLY A 422 -24.97 9.49 -1.29
N TYR A 423 -24.30 8.82 -0.36
CA TYR A 423 -22.85 8.79 -0.33
C TYR A 423 -22.27 8.04 -1.54
N ALA A 424 -22.78 6.84 -1.82
CA ALA A 424 -22.32 6.01 -2.95
C ALA A 424 -22.42 6.78 -4.27
N VAL A 425 -23.58 7.39 -4.49
CA VAL A 425 -23.90 8.15 -5.70
C VAL A 425 -23.09 9.45 -5.76
N SER A 426 -22.76 10.07 -4.62
CA SER A 426 -21.84 11.23 -4.61
C SER A 426 -20.45 10.87 -5.13
N LYS A 427 -19.95 9.67 -4.82
CA LYS A 427 -18.64 9.19 -5.30
C LYS A 427 -18.69 8.74 -6.76
N LEU A 428 -19.82 8.20 -7.21
CA LEU A 428 -20.12 7.97 -8.63
C LEU A 428 -20.07 9.28 -9.42
N PHE A 429 -20.77 10.33 -8.98
CA PHE A 429 -20.76 11.63 -9.66
C PHE A 429 -19.41 12.33 -9.62
N LEU A 430 -18.69 12.22 -8.50
CA LEU A 430 -17.32 12.71 -8.41
C LEU A 430 -16.43 12.00 -9.44
N ASN A 431 -16.49 10.67 -9.54
CA ASN A 431 -15.72 9.92 -10.52
C ASN A 431 -16.06 10.33 -11.97
N ALA A 432 -17.35 10.51 -12.28
CA ALA A 432 -17.79 10.96 -13.60
C ALA A 432 -17.23 12.35 -13.96
N TYR A 433 -17.28 13.30 -13.01
CA TYR A 433 -16.66 14.63 -13.16
C TYR A 433 -15.14 14.53 -13.39
N LEU A 434 -14.42 13.74 -12.60
CA LEU A 434 -12.96 13.63 -12.69
C LEU A 434 -12.51 13.05 -14.03
N ARG A 435 -13.27 12.08 -14.57
CA ARG A 435 -13.01 11.51 -15.91
C ARG A 435 -13.16 12.55 -17.01
N ASN A 436 -14.13 13.44 -16.91
CA ASN A 436 -14.25 14.57 -17.83
C ASN A 436 -13.15 15.62 -17.61
N TYR A 437 -12.84 15.93 -16.36
CA TYR A 437 -11.82 16.90 -15.99
C TYR A 437 -10.46 16.56 -16.60
N VAL A 438 -10.02 15.31 -16.50
CA VAL A 438 -8.73 14.83 -17.06
C VAL A 438 -8.66 15.02 -18.57
N LEU A 439 -9.76 14.78 -19.30
CA LEU A 439 -9.76 14.89 -20.76
C LEU A 439 -9.75 16.33 -21.28
N HIS A 440 -10.21 17.30 -20.47
CA HIS A 440 -10.47 18.67 -20.94
C HIS A 440 -9.65 19.75 -20.22
N SER A 441 -8.97 19.40 -19.13
CA SER A 441 -8.16 20.35 -18.35
C SER A 441 -6.70 20.32 -18.77
N GLN A 442 -6.04 21.46 -18.77
CA GLN A 442 -4.60 21.58 -19.11
C GLN A 442 -3.69 21.42 -17.88
N HIS A 443 -4.15 20.69 -16.86
CA HIS A 443 -3.45 20.55 -15.59
C HIS A 443 -2.63 19.25 -15.54
N PRO A 444 -1.48 19.23 -14.84
CA PRO A 444 -0.39 18.31 -15.13
C PRO A 444 -0.70 16.81 -14.98
N ARG A 445 -1.22 16.34 -13.83
CA ARG A 445 -1.68 14.95 -13.64
C ARG A 445 -2.71 14.83 -12.50
N LEU A 446 -3.66 13.92 -12.61
CA LEU A 446 -4.69 13.61 -11.63
C LEU A 446 -4.77 12.10 -11.33
N ALA A 447 -4.71 11.73 -10.06
CA ALA A 447 -5.02 10.38 -9.59
C ALA A 447 -6.31 10.39 -8.77
N VAL A 448 -7.17 9.38 -8.98
CA VAL A 448 -8.25 9.07 -8.05
C VAL A 448 -7.74 8.01 -7.09
N VAL A 449 -8.05 8.12 -5.79
CA VAL A 449 -7.57 7.15 -4.79
C VAL A 449 -8.68 6.70 -3.85
N CYS A 450 -8.58 5.48 -3.35
CA CYS A 450 -9.41 4.97 -2.27
C CYS A 450 -8.54 4.58 -1.06
N PRO A 451 -8.92 4.98 0.17
CA PRO A 451 -8.22 4.55 1.37
C PRO A 451 -8.51 3.11 1.77
N GLY A 452 -9.42 2.41 1.08
CA GLY A 452 -10.04 1.17 1.56
C GLY A 452 -11.01 1.40 2.72
N TYR A 453 -11.61 0.32 3.23
CA TYR A 453 -12.62 0.40 4.28
C TYR A 453 -12.01 0.61 5.67
N CYS A 454 -11.65 1.86 5.97
CA CYS A 454 -10.95 2.25 7.19
C CYS A 454 -11.89 2.54 8.37
N ALA A 455 -11.49 2.13 9.57
CA ALA A 455 -12.15 2.51 10.82
C ALA A 455 -11.86 3.98 11.15
N THR A 456 -12.81 4.87 10.88
CA THR A 456 -12.70 6.31 11.14
C THR A 456 -13.97 6.85 11.79
N GLU A 457 -13.96 8.10 12.27
CA GLU A 457 -15.19 8.74 12.74
C GLU A 457 -16.28 8.82 11.66
N LEU A 458 -15.89 8.84 10.38
CA LEU A 458 -16.82 8.97 9.26
C LEU A 458 -17.87 7.86 9.29
N ASN A 459 -17.44 6.62 9.54
CA ASN A 459 -18.27 5.41 9.58
C ASN A 459 -18.43 4.85 11.00
N GLY A 460 -18.21 5.65 12.04
CA GLY A 460 -18.34 5.16 13.42
C GLY A 460 -17.36 4.03 13.77
N PHE A 461 -16.19 4.00 13.12
CA PHE A 461 -15.11 3.04 13.34
C PHE A 461 -15.41 1.59 12.94
N SER A 462 -16.32 1.35 11.98
CA SER A 462 -16.70 0.01 11.51
C SER A 462 -15.77 -0.65 10.48
N GLY A 463 -14.75 0.06 9.99
CA GLY A 463 -13.83 -0.46 8.95
C GLY A 463 -12.89 -1.57 9.42
N HIS A 464 -12.51 -2.48 8.51
CA HIS A 464 -11.64 -3.62 8.81
C HIS A 464 -10.14 -3.26 8.85
N ARG A 465 -9.76 -2.06 8.42
CA ARG A 465 -8.36 -1.58 8.45
C ARG A 465 -8.22 -0.27 9.23
N PRO A 466 -7.07 -0.01 9.86
CA PRO A 466 -6.84 1.25 10.55
C PRO A 466 -6.75 2.43 9.59
N ALA A 467 -7.12 3.62 10.08
CA ALA A 467 -7.04 4.86 9.33
C ALA A 467 -5.61 5.18 8.83
N SER A 468 -4.57 4.77 9.56
CA SER A 468 -3.17 4.99 9.18
C SER A 468 -2.83 4.34 7.84
N LEU A 469 -3.27 3.09 7.63
CA LEU A 469 -3.10 2.40 6.34
C LEU A 469 -3.91 3.07 5.23
N GLY A 470 -5.05 3.69 5.53
CA GLY A 470 -5.80 4.47 4.55
C GLY A 470 -5.09 5.77 4.17
N GLY A 471 -4.47 6.44 5.15
CA GLY A 471 -3.61 7.61 4.94
C GLY A 471 -2.41 7.28 4.03
N GLU A 472 -1.77 6.14 4.26
CA GLU A 472 -0.69 5.63 3.41
C GLU A 472 -1.18 5.35 1.97
N SER A 473 -2.32 4.66 1.82
CA SER A 473 -2.91 4.34 0.52
C SER A 473 -3.14 5.60 -0.33
N VAL A 474 -3.77 6.64 0.24
CA VAL A 474 -4.09 7.87 -0.52
C VAL A 474 -2.87 8.73 -0.80
N CYS A 475 -1.79 8.56 -0.03
CA CYS A 475 -0.52 9.23 -0.27
C CYS A 475 0.35 8.54 -1.31
N TRP A 476 0.02 7.32 -1.72
CA TRP A 476 0.81 6.57 -2.70
C TRP A 476 1.18 7.42 -3.93
N PRO A 477 0.25 8.09 -4.65
CA PRO A 477 0.61 8.85 -5.86
C PRO A 477 1.52 10.07 -5.61
N VAL A 478 1.75 10.47 -4.36
CA VAL A 478 2.71 11.53 -4.00
C VAL A 478 4.13 11.05 -4.28
N PHE A 479 4.47 9.85 -3.82
CA PHE A 479 5.82 9.28 -3.86
C PHE A 479 6.14 8.56 -5.17
N ASN A 480 5.10 8.32 -5.95
CA ASN A 480 5.06 7.29 -6.96
C ASN A 480 4.54 7.85 -8.29
N ASP A 481 4.91 7.18 -9.38
CA ASP A 481 4.35 7.50 -10.70
C ASP A 481 3.01 6.80 -10.88
N PHE A 482 2.10 7.46 -11.60
CA PHE A 482 0.77 6.95 -11.86
C PHE A 482 0.29 7.39 -13.25
N GLU A 483 -0.64 6.62 -13.79
CA GLU A 483 -1.31 6.92 -15.05
C GLU A 483 -2.39 7.99 -14.81
N ASP A 484 -2.39 9.01 -15.68
CA ASP A 484 -3.27 10.17 -15.52
C ASP A 484 -4.75 9.77 -15.67
N GLY A 485 -5.56 10.14 -14.68
CA GLY A 485 -6.99 9.82 -14.60
C GLY A 485 -7.35 8.43 -14.12
N HIS A 486 -6.38 7.64 -13.64
CA HIS A 486 -6.61 6.28 -13.13
C HIS A 486 -7.02 6.28 -11.65
N PHE A 487 -7.55 5.14 -11.19
CA PHE A 487 -8.11 4.98 -9.85
C PHE A 487 -7.32 3.95 -9.06
N TYR A 488 -6.75 4.32 -7.92
CA TYR A 488 -5.83 3.48 -7.15
C TYR A 488 -6.29 3.17 -5.73
N GLN A 489 -5.93 1.99 -5.24
CA GLN A 489 -5.95 1.64 -3.82
C GLN A 489 -4.69 0.86 -3.49
N ASP A 490 -3.93 1.28 -2.47
CA ASP A 490 -2.66 0.65 -2.09
C ASP A 490 -1.68 0.50 -3.29
N GLY A 491 -1.71 1.46 -4.21
CA GLY A 491 -0.93 1.44 -5.46
C GLY A 491 -1.44 0.50 -6.55
N LYS A 492 -2.50 -0.28 -6.30
CA LYS A 492 -3.16 -1.11 -7.30
C LYS A 492 -4.11 -0.26 -8.13
N ASP A 493 -3.95 -0.31 -9.46
CA ASP A 493 -4.91 0.28 -10.40
C ASP A 493 -6.23 -0.52 -10.40
N LEU A 494 -7.33 0.20 -10.20
CA LEU A 494 -8.69 -0.30 -10.08
C LEU A 494 -9.54 0.28 -11.23
N PRO A 495 -10.44 -0.52 -11.81
CA PRO A 495 -11.35 0.01 -12.83
C PRO A 495 -12.38 0.95 -12.19
N PHE A 496 -12.89 1.92 -12.94
CA PHE A 496 -14.02 2.74 -12.48
C PHE A 496 -15.35 1.98 -12.46
N LEU A 497 -15.39 0.75 -12.99
CA LEU A 497 -16.56 -0.12 -13.09
C LEU A 497 -16.22 -1.54 -12.63
N TYR A 498 -16.70 -1.93 -11.45
CA TYR A 498 -16.68 -3.29 -10.95
C TYR A 498 -17.72 -3.45 -9.84
N PRO A 499 -18.33 -4.64 -9.67
CA PRO A 499 -19.35 -4.85 -8.66
C PRO A 499 -18.76 -4.84 -7.24
N MET A 500 -19.61 -4.59 -6.26
CA MET A 500 -19.25 -4.79 -4.85
C MET A 500 -18.81 -6.25 -4.63
N PRO A 501 -17.73 -6.50 -3.86
CA PRO A 501 -17.30 -7.85 -3.55
C PRO A 501 -18.39 -8.67 -2.85
N GLU A 502 -18.54 -9.94 -3.23
CA GLU A 502 -19.47 -10.86 -2.55
C GLU A 502 -19.13 -10.96 -1.04
N GLY A 503 -20.15 -10.87 -0.20
CA GLY A 503 -20.00 -10.97 1.26
C GLY A 503 -19.47 -9.71 1.95
N PHE A 504 -19.33 -8.58 1.23
CA PHE A 504 -19.01 -7.30 1.85
C PHE A 504 -20.17 -6.84 2.74
N ASN A 505 -19.89 -6.63 4.04
CA ASN A 505 -20.86 -6.15 5.02
C ASN A 505 -20.29 -4.92 5.73
N LEU A 506 -21.15 -3.92 5.99
CA LEU A 506 -20.80 -2.68 6.70
C LEU A 506 -20.61 -2.87 8.20
#